data_AF-A0A355GC45-F1
#
_entry.id   AF-A0A355GC45-F1
#
_cell.length_a   1.000
_cell.length_b   1.000
_cell.length_c   1.000
_cell.angle_alpha   90.00
_cell.angle_beta   90.00
_cell.angle_gamma   90.00
#
_symmetry.space_group_name_H-M   'P 1'
#
loop_
_entity.id
_entity.type
_entity.pdbx_description
1 polymer ?
#
loop_
_entity_poly.entity_id
_entity_poly.type
_entity_poly.pdbx_seq_one_letter_code
_entity_poly.pdbx_strand_id
1 'polypeptide(L)'
;YAVVPVTSAALPIDASPEQGDLRPFKNLQITQTLDEREAKAGKLKLEVRATGVGLIPDLDQIVDLKPKEFDVTAVENEGVSVSQFDKTEAGNAINSERLWLVSMEARPDLTRHPETFSFGLPKQEDHEVTYQRFEDADLVSVEPDIMLQQEYGTPEKSWMVPASVVFAVLILLVIIYRLIARKAPVVTSARYQVPEKITPFTVLGLLKDIERTNGLSPTGKQELGVSISRLEHYYFETPEGEEPDLNAVVHRWVNQTR
;
A
#
# COMPACT_ATOMS: atom_id res chain seq x y z
N TYR A 1 -0.64 -78.47 -48.11
CA TYR A 1 -1.20 -77.62 -47.05
C TYR A 1 -1.47 -76.26 -47.69
N ALA A 2 -2.72 -75.79 -47.71
CA ALA A 2 -3.08 -74.50 -48.30
C ALA A 2 -3.42 -73.54 -47.15
N VAL A 3 -2.71 -72.42 -47.06
CA VAL A 3 -3.01 -71.36 -46.08
C VAL A 3 -4.00 -70.41 -46.74
N VAL A 4 -5.23 -70.38 -46.26
CA VAL A 4 -6.27 -69.45 -46.71
C VAL A 4 -6.27 -68.27 -45.74
N PRO A 5 -6.00 -67.04 -46.20
CA PRO A 5 -6.08 -65.87 -45.34
C PRO A 5 -7.53 -65.61 -44.95
N VAL A 6 -7.80 -65.54 -43.65
CA VAL A 6 -9.10 -65.15 -43.10
C VAL A 6 -8.99 -63.70 -42.64
N THR A 7 -9.71 -62.79 -43.29
CA THR A 7 -9.78 -61.38 -42.87
C THR A 7 -10.74 -61.26 -41.69
N SER A 8 -10.26 -60.72 -40.58
CA SER A 8 -11.13 -60.36 -39.44
C SER A 8 -12.04 -59.19 -39.83
N ALA A 9 -13.26 -59.17 -39.29
CA ALA A 9 -14.15 -58.02 -39.42
C ALA A 9 -13.53 -56.79 -38.75
N ALA A 10 -13.72 -55.61 -39.36
CA ALA A 10 -13.30 -54.35 -38.76
C ALA A 10 -14.15 -54.09 -37.51
N LEU A 11 -13.49 -53.90 -36.36
CA LEU A 11 -14.15 -53.46 -35.13
C LEU A 11 -14.35 -51.94 -35.21
N PRO A 12 -15.60 -51.44 -35.24
CA PRO A 12 -15.83 -50.00 -35.18
C PRO A 12 -15.41 -49.48 -33.80
N ILE A 13 -14.50 -48.50 -33.77
CA ILE A 13 -14.11 -47.79 -32.56
C ILE A 13 -14.91 -46.48 -32.55
N ASP A 14 -15.73 -46.29 -31.53
CA ASP A 14 -16.42 -45.02 -31.32
C ASP A 14 -15.46 -44.03 -30.63
N ALA A 15 -15.10 -42.98 -31.36
CA ALA A 15 -14.28 -41.87 -30.88
C ALA A 15 -15.07 -40.54 -30.90
N SER A 16 -16.40 -40.61 -30.88
CA SER A 16 -17.28 -39.44 -30.82
C SER A 16 -17.15 -38.65 -29.51
N PRO A 17 -16.94 -39.27 -28.33
CA PRO A 17 -16.70 -38.53 -27.10
C PRO A 17 -15.35 -37.80 -27.14
N GLU A 18 -15.34 -36.54 -26.71
CA GLU A 18 -14.10 -35.76 -26.54
C GLU A 18 -13.16 -36.39 -25.49
N GLN A 19 -13.74 -37.05 -24.49
CA GLN A 19 -13.03 -37.80 -23.47
C GLN A 19 -13.75 -39.13 -23.25
N GLY A 20 -13.00 -40.24 -23.35
CA GLY A 20 -13.53 -41.58 -23.09
C GLY A 20 -13.67 -41.89 -21.61
N ASP A 21 -14.19 -43.08 -21.30
CA ASP A 21 -14.28 -43.56 -19.92
C ASP A 21 -12.91 -43.59 -19.23
N LEU A 22 -12.92 -43.32 -17.92
CA LEU A 22 -11.74 -43.44 -17.07
C LEU A 22 -11.14 -44.83 -17.21
N ARG A 23 -9.82 -44.86 -17.49
CA ARG A 23 -9.08 -46.12 -17.55
C ARG A 23 -9.09 -46.75 -16.15
N PRO A 24 -9.27 -48.07 -16.03
CA PRO A 24 -9.23 -48.72 -14.72
C PRO A 24 -7.88 -48.51 -14.02
N PHE A 25 -7.94 -48.12 -12.75
CA PHE A 25 -6.80 -48.09 -11.85
C PHE A 25 -7.25 -48.56 -10.45
N LYS A 26 -6.30 -48.98 -9.61
CA LYS A 26 -6.51 -49.50 -8.26
C LYS A 26 -5.36 -49.10 -7.33
N ASN A 27 -5.56 -49.25 -6.02
CA ASN A 27 -4.54 -49.01 -5.01
C ASN A 27 -3.92 -47.62 -5.15
N LEU A 28 -4.78 -46.59 -5.30
CA LEU A 28 -4.33 -45.23 -5.48
C LEU A 28 -3.71 -44.71 -4.17
N GLN A 29 -2.43 -44.39 -4.18
CA GLN A 29 -1.76 -43.71 -3.06
C GLN A 29 -1.43 -42.28 -3.47
N ILE A 30 -1.85 -41.32 -2.66
CA ILE A 30 -1.67 -39.89 -2.91
C ILE A 30 -0.84 -39.31 -1.78
N THR A 31 0.32 -38.76 -2.12
CA THR A 31 1.15 -37.97 -1.20
C THR A 31 1.06 -36.52 -1.60
N GLN A 32 0.64 -35.67 -0.68
CA GLN A 32 0.57 -34.23 -0.85
C GLN A 32 1.58 -33.57 0.08
N THR A 33 2.56 -32.86 -0.49
CA THR A 33 3.65 -32.25 0.24
C THR A 33 3.63 -30.74 0.08
N LEU A 34 3.40 -30.02 1.18
CA LEU A 34 3.41 -28.56 1.19
C LEU A 34 4.84 -28.02 1.33
N ASP A 35 5.17 -27.03 0.51
CA ASP A 35 6.44 -26.31 0.52
C ASP A 35 6.22 -24.80 0.66
N GLU A 36 6.62 -24.28 1.81
CA GLU A 36 6.50 -22.86 2.20
C GLU A 36 7.78 -22.05 1.92
N ARG A 37 8.84 -22.66 1.36
CA ARG A 37 10.17 -22.02 1.24
C ARG A 37 10.19 -20.81 0.31
N GLU A 38 9.23 -20.72 -0.63
CA GLU A 38 9.07 -19.59 -1.55
C GLU A 38 8.08 -18.52 -1.05
N ALA A 39 7.68 -18.56 0.23
CA ALA A 39 6.75 -17.58 0.80
C ALA A 39 7.22 -16.13 0.68
N LYS A 40 8.55 -15.88 0.67
CA LYS A 40 9.12 -14.53 0.42
C LYS A 40 8.76 -13.96 -0.94
N ALA A 41 8.52 -14.82 -1.94
CA ALA A 41 8.05 -14.44 -3.26
C ALA A 41 6.51 -14.42 -3.35
N GLY A 42 5.80 -14.67 -2.24
CA GLY A 42 4.34 -14.77 -2.18
C GLY A 42 3.78 -16.09 -2.68
N LYS A 43 4.64 -17.09 -2.94
CA LYS A 43 4.26 -18.36 -3.57
C LYS A 43 4.21 -19.49 -2.55
N LEU A 44 3.13 -20.25 -2.59
CA LEU A 44 2.95 -21.51 -1.88
C LEU A 44 2.98 -22.65 -2.89
N LYS A 45 3.81 -23.66 -2.66
CA LYS A 45 3.94 -24.81 -3.55
C LYS A 45 3.37 -26.07 -2.90
N LEU A 46 2.65 -26.86 -3.68
CA LEU A 46 2.14 -28.16 -3.27
C LEU A 46 2.59 -29.20 -4.30
N GLU A 47 3.44 -30.12 -3.89
CA GLU A 47 3.74 -31.32 -4.67
C GLU A 47 2.64 -32.35 -4.43
N VAL A 48 2.03 -32.84 -5.50
CA VAL A 48 1.09 -33.95 -5.45
C VAL A 48 1.71 -35.12 -6.19
N ARG A 49 1.94 -36.22 -5.50
CA ARG A 49 2.43 -37.47 -6.07
C ARG A 49 1.34 -38.51 -5.96
N ALA A 50 0.98 -39.15 -7.08
CA ALA A 50 0.06 -40.27 -7.09
C ALA A 50 0.73 -41.51 -7.64
N THR A 51 0.59 -42.64 -6.95
CA THR A 51 1.04 -43.95 -7.40
C THR A 51 -0.12 -44.94 -7.39
N GLY A 52 -0.03 -46.00 -8.18
CA GLY A 52 -1.02 -47.07 -8.16
C GLY A 52 -0.88 -48.05 -9.31
N VAL A 53 -1.84 -48.97 -9.39
CA VAL A 53 -1.92 -50.01 -10.42
C VAL A 53 -2.88 -49.56 -11.51
N GLY A 54 -2.43 -49.53 -12.76
CA GLY A 54 -3.16 -48.99 -13.92
C GLY A 54 -2.54 -47.68 -14.41
N LEU A 55 -3.28 -46.94 -15.23
CA LEU A 55 -2.87 -45.60 -15.67
C LEU A 55 -3.48 -44.58 -14.71
N ILE A 56 -2.64 -43.89 -13.94
CA ILE A 56 -3.13 -42.83 -13.04
C ILE A 56 -3.76 -41.70 -13.87
N PRO A 57 -5.01 -41.29 -13.57
CA PRO A 57 -5.69 -40.22 -14.29
C PRO A 57 -5.07 -38.84 -14.01
N ASP A 58 -5.68 -37.78 -14.51
CA ASP A 58 -5.22 -36.41 -14.22
C ASP A 58 -5.59 -35.94 -12.81
N LEU A 59 -4.93 -34.88 -12.35
CA LEU A 59 -5.01 -34.38 -10.98
C LEU A 59 -6.45 -34.06 -10.57
N ASP A 60 -7.21 -33.43 -11.48
CA ASP A 60 -8.60 -33.04 -11.27
C ASP A 60 -9.55 -34.25 -11.15
N GLN A 61 -9.13 -35.44 -11.57
CA GLN A 61 -9.93 -36.67 -11.45
C GLN A 61 -9.62 -37.43 -10.14
N ILE A 62 -8.48 -37.15 -9.50
CA ILE A 62 -8.05 -37.83 -8.27
C ILE A 62 -8.15 -36.97 -7.01
N VAL A 63 -7.95 -35.65 -7.11
CA VAL A 63 -7.90 -34.73 -5.97
C VAL A 63 -8.75 -33.49 -6.27
N ASP A 64 -9.54 -33.04 -5.29
CA ASP A 64 -10.24 -31.77 -5.31
C ASP A 64 -9.38 -30.69 -4.64
N LEU A 65 -8.56 -30.00 -5.43
CA LEU A 65 -7.75 -28.86 -4.99
C LEU A 65 -8.62 -27.61 -4.94
N LYS A 66 -9.31 -27.41 -3.82
CA LYS A 66 -10.08 -26.19 -3.54
C LYS A 66 -9.54 -25.46 -2.31
N PRO A 67 -8.31 -24.89 -2.38
CA PRO A 67 -7.78 -24.09 -1.28
C PRO A 67 -8.67 -22.86 -1.07
N LYS A 68 -9.08 -22.60 0.17
CA LYS A 68 -10.05 -21.53 0.49
C LYS A 68 -9.46 -20.13 0.28
N GLU A 69 -8.19 -19.93 0.59
CA GLU A 69 -7.56 -18.61 0.70
C GLU A 69 -6.45 -18.39 -0.35
N PHE A 70 -6.29 -19.32 -1.28
CA PHE A 70 -5.26 -19.27 -2.32
C PHE A 70 -5.86 -19.48 -3.70
N ASP A 71 -5.32 -18.78 -4.69
CA ASP A 71 -5.58 -19.02 -6.11
C ASP A 71 -4.49 -19.92 -6.67
N VAL A 72 -4.88 -20.95 -7.42
CA VAL A 72 -3.94 -21.80 -8.16
C VAL A 72 -3.46 -21.05 -9.40
N THR A 73 -2.18 -20.69 -9.44
CA THR A 73 -1.58 -19.89 -10.51
C THR A 73 -0.96 -20.75 -11.60
N ALA A 74 -0.44 -21.93 -11.25
CA ALA A 74 0.08 -22.89 -12.20
C ALA A 74 -0.05 -24.33 -11.69
N VAL A 75 -0.24 -25.26 -12.61
CA VAL A 75 -0.15 -26.71 -12.36
C VAL A 75 0.80 -27.29 -13.38
N GLU A 76 2.00 -27.65 -12.93
CA GLU A 76 2.99 -28.35 -13.74
C GLU A 76 2.77 -29.86 -13.60
N ASN A 77 2.86 -30.59 -14.71
CA ASN A 77 2.51 -32.01 -14.80
C ASN A 77 3.64 -32.76 -15.51
N GLU A 78 4.31 -33.65 -14.79
CA GLU A 78 5.42 -34.45 -15.32
C GLU A 78 4.93 -35.63 -16.20
N GLY A 79 3.62 -35.82 -16.30
CA GLY A 79 3.01 -36.93 -17.04
C GLY A 79 3.09 -38.26 -16.31
N VAL A 80 2.54 -39.30 -16.95
CA VAL A 80 2.51 -40.65 -16.37
C VAL A 80 3.86 -41.34 -16.58
N SER A 81 4.47 -41.78 -15.48
CA SER A 81 5.66 -42.61 -15.47
C SER A 81 5.28 -44.06 -15.19
N VAL A 82 5.73 -44.99 -16.04
CA VAL A 82 5.47 -46.42 -15.87
C VAL A 82 6.72 -47.11 -15.34
N SER A 83 6.62 -47.67 -14.13
CA SER A 83 7.77 -48.30 -13.47
C SER A 83 7.98 -49.75 -13.91
N GLN A 84 6.91 -50.56 -13.90
CA GLN A 84 6.94 -51.98 -14.28
C GLN A 84 5.52 -52.52 -14.52
N PHE A 85 5.42 -53.72 -15.08
CA PHE A 85 4.19 -54.50 -15.00
C PHE A 85 3.96 -54.98 -13.56
N ASP A 86 2.70 -54.97 -13.12
CA ASP A 86 2.33 -55.61 -11.87
C ASP A 86 2.55 -57.13 -12.00
N LYS A 87 3.21 -57.71 -10.99
CA LYS A 87 3.55 -59.13 -10.93
C LYS A 87 2.63 -59.90 -9.98
N THR A 88 1.72 -59.20 -9.32
CA THR A 88 0.93 -59.70 -8.20
C THR A 88 -0.43 -60.19 -8.66
N GLU A 89 -1.10 -59.47 -9.57
CA GLU A 89 -2.36 -59.88 -10.16
C GLU A 89 -2.15 -60.61 -11.51
N ALA A 90 -3.10 -61.49 -11.86
CA ALA A 90 -3.08 -62.28 -13.10
C ALA A 90 -3.41 -61.47 -14.38
N GLY A 91 -3.22 -60.14 -14.36
CA GLY A 91 -3.53 -59.23 -15.45
C GLY A 91 -2.31 -58.47 -15.96
N ASN A 92 -2.41 -57.88 -17.16
CA ASN A 92 -1.37 -57.03 -17.74
C ASN A 92 -1.47 -55.58 -17.19
N ALA A 93 -1.61 -55.43 -15.88
CA ALA A 93 -1.63 -54.13 -15.25
C ALA A 93 -0.21 -53.58 -15.07
N ILE A 94 -0.07 -52.27 -14.93
CA ILE A 94 1.20 -51.59 -14.76
C ILE A 94 1.21 -50.82 -13.44
N ASN A 95 2.37 -50.69 -12.82
CA ASN A 95 2.55 -49.77 -11.71
C ASN A 95 2.98 -48.42 -12.28
N SER A 96 2.16 -47.40 -12.11
CA SER A 96 2.45 -46.06 -12.60
C SER A 96 2.46 -45.02 -11.49
N GLU A 97 3.17 -43.94 -11.77
CA GLU A 97 3.30 -42.76 -10.93
C GLU A 97 3.00 -41.52 -11.77
N ARG A 98 2.44 -40.49 -11.15
CA ARG A 98 2.31 -39.16 -11.72
C ARG A 98 2.61 -38.11 -10.67
N LEU A 99 3.34 -37.09 -11.09
CA LEU A 99 3.78 -35.99 -10.23
C LEU A 99 3.24 -34.67 -10.79
N TRP A 100 2.65 -33.88 -9.90
CA TRP A 100 2.23 -32.52 -10.19
C TRP A 100 2.87 -31.55 -9.20
N LEU A 101 3.27 -30.39 -9.70
CA LEU A 101 3.68 -29.26 -8.88
C LEU A 101 2.66 -28.14 -9.05
N VAL A 102 1.91 -27.88 -7.98
CA VAL A 102 0.86 -26.88 -7.92
C VAL A 102 1.43 -25.63 -7.28
N SER A 103 1.48 -24.53 -8.03
CA SER A 103 1.85 -23.21 -7.52
C SER A 103 0.60 -22.41 -7.19
N MET A 104 0.61 -21.78 -6.01
CA MET A 104 -0.50 -21.02 -5.46
C MET A 104 -0.03 -19.67 -4.94
N GLU A 105 -0.91 -18.67 -4.99
CA GLU A 105 -0.69 -17.35 -4.38
C GLU A 105 -1.91 -16.98 -3.53
N ALA A 106 -1.68 -16.28 -2.42
CA ALA A 106 -2.80 -15.84 -1.58
C ALA A 106 -3.70 -14.87 -2.34
N ARG A 107 -5.01 -15.01 -2.17
CA ARG A 107 -5.98 -14.20 -2.91
C ARG A 107 -5.82 -12.71 -2.57
N PRO A 108 -5.91 -11.79 -3.56
CA PRO A 108 -5.69 -10.37 -3.33
C PRO A 108 -6.83 -9.69 -2.54
N ASP A 109 -8.01 -10.31 -2.48
CA ASP A 109 -9.21 -9.80 -1.79
C ASP A 109 -9.23 -10.10 -0.29
N LEU A 110 -8.20 -10.76 0.24
CA LEU A 110 -8.16 -11.13 1.65
C LEU A 110 -7.93 -9.90 2.55
N THR A 111 -8.76 -9.79 3.59
CA THR A 111 -8.63 -8.73 4.62
C THR A 111 -7.51 -9.03 5.62
N ARG A 112 -7.05 -10.29 5.71
CA ARG A 112 -5.97 -10.76 6.59
C ARG A 112 -5.12 -11.78 5.86
N HIS A 113 -3.91 -12.00 6.35
CA HIS A 113 -3.07 -13.08 5.86
C HIS A 113 -3.73 -14.44 6.13
N PRO A 114 -3.65 -15.40 5.20
CA PRO A 114 -4.02 -16.79 5.47
C PRO A 114 -3.21 -17.34 6.65
N GLU A 115 -3.89 -17.93 7.62
CA GLU A 115 -3.26 -18.56 8.78
C GLU A 115 -3.26 -20.09 8.67
N THR A 116 -4.14 -20.64 7.83
CA THR A 116 -4.32 -22.09 7.69
C THR A 116 -4.33 -22.52 6.23
N PHE A 117 -3.95 -23.77 6.02
CA PHE A 117 -4.01 -24.42 4.73
C PHE A 117 -4.73 -25.76 4.86
N SER A 118 -5.67 -26.00 3.94
CA SER A 118 -6.38 -27.27 3.81
C SER A 118 -5.87 -27.98 2.56
N PHE A 119 -5.35 -29.19 2.73
CA PHE A 119 -4.94 -30.04 1.62
C PHE A 119 -6.13 -30.47 0.75
N GLY A 120 -5.85 -30.90 -0.49
CA GLY A 120 -6.87 -31.37 -1.40
C GLY A 120 -7.48 -32.70 -0.94
N LEU A 121 -8.79 -32.85 -1.13
CA LEU A 121 -9.47 -34.07 -0.75
C LEU A 121 -9.47 -35.09 -1.90
N PRO A 122 -9.19 -36.37 -1.64
CA PRO A 122 -9.28 -37.42 -2.65
C PRO A 122 -10.73 -37.60 -3.15
N LYS A 123 -10.90 -37.79 -4.46
CA LYS A 123 -12.21 -37.96 -5.11
C LYS A 123 -12.66 -39.41 -5.21
N GLN A 124 -11.73 -40.35 -5.13
CA GLN A 124 -11.99 -41.79 -5.27
C GLN A 124 -12.23 -42.41 -3.90
N GLU A 125 -13.04 -43.47 -3.79
CA GLU A 125 -13.27 -44.14 -2.49
C GLU A 125 -12.10 -45.03 -2.08
N ASP A 126 -11.49 -45.75 -3.03
CA ASP A 126 -10.34 -46.62 -2.81
C ASP A 126 -9.03 -45.81 -2.96
N HIS A 127 -8.59 -45.20 -1.86
CA HIS A 127 -7.37 -44.41 -1.80
C HIS A 127 -6.65 -44.53 -0.46
N GLU A 128 -5.35 -44.31 -0.50
CA GLU A 128 -4.51 -44.00 0.65
C GLU A 128 -3.98 -42.59 0.48
N VAL A 129 -4.11 -41.72 1.48
CA VAL A 129 -3.64 -40.33 1.40
C VAL A 129 -2.69 -40.01 2.55
N THR A 130 -1.55 -39.42 2.21
CA THR A 130 -0.57 -38.91 3.16
C THR A 130 -0.34 -37.43 2.92
N TYR A 131 -0.46 -36.63 3.98
CA TYR A 131 -0.14 -35.20 3.95
C TYR A 131 1.19 -34.97 4.63
N GLN A 132 2.06 -34.20 3.98
CA GLN A 132 3.38 -33.88 4.45
C GLN A 132 3.65 -32.39 4.30
N ARG A 133 4.60 -31.88 5.07
CA ARG A 133 5.17 -30.56 4.86
C ARG A 133 6.68 -30.60 5.00
N PHE A 134 7.36 -29.67 4.32
CA PHE A 134 8.77 -29.41 4.57
C PHE A 134 8.95 -28.59 5.85
N GLU A 135 9.69 -29.15 6.80
CA GLU A 135 10.19 -28.43 7.97
C GLU A 135 11.72 -28.37 7.85
N ASP A 136 12.23 -27.18 7.53
CA ASP A 136 13.61 -26.93 7.07
C ASP A 136 14.02 -27.78 5.86
N ALA A 137 14.57 -28.97 6.11
CA ALA A 137 15.02 -29.92 5.10
C ALA A 137 14.33 -31.29 5.20
N ASP A 138 13.52 -31.50 6.24
CA ASP A 138 12.90 -32.78 6.54
C ASP A 138 11.42 -32.78 6.15
N LEU A 139 10.90 -33.96 5.83
CA LEU A 139 9.49 -34.18 5.54
C LEU A 139 8.78 -34.68 6.80
N VAL A 140 7.75 -33.96 7.23
CA VAL A 140 6.96 -34.29 8.41
C VAL A 140 5.52 -34.56 8.00
N SER A 141 4.95 -35.69 8.45
CA SER A 141 3.54 -36.01 8.23
C SER A 141 2.64 -35.12 9.09
N VAL A 142 1.56 -34.61 8.50
CA VAL A 142 0.65 -33.64 9.12
C VAL A 142 -0.81 -34.02 8.92
N GLU A 143 -1.70 -33.31 9.62
CA GLU A 143 -3.15 -33.41 9.42
C GLU A 143 -3.58 -32.73 8.10
N PRO A 144 -4.80 -33.01 7.60
CA PRO A 144 -5.32 -32.40 6.37
C PRO A 144 -5.49 -30.88 6.44
N ASP A 145 -5.63 -30.33 7.65
CA ASP A 145 -5.71 -28.90 7.92
C ASP A 145 -4.53 -28.52 8.83
N ILE A 146 -3.73 -27.54 8.42
CA ILE A 146 -2.55 -27.11 9.17
C ILE A 146 -2.48 -25.60 9.33
N MET A 147 -1.73 -25.15 10.33
CA MET A 147 -1.32 -23.75 10.44
C MET A 147 -0.10 -23.49 9.55
N LEU A 148 -0.17 -22.42 8.77
CA LEU A 148 0.94 -21.96 7.93
C LEU A 148 2.06 -21.39 8.82
N GLN A 149 3.31 -21.67 8.45
CA GLN A 149 4.47 -21.13 9.16
C GLN A 149 4.92 -19.78 8.61
N GLN A 150 4.54 -19.48 7.37
CA GLN A 150 4.88 -18.24 6.70
C GLN A 150 3.63 -17.38 6.45
N GLU A 151 3.87 -16.09 6.22
CA GLU A 151 2.82 -15.14 5.88
C GLU A 151 2.69 -15.02 4.36
N TYR A 152 1.44 -15.02 3.86
CA TYR A 152 1.16 -14.92 2.43
C TYR A 152 0.23 -13.76 2.12
N GLY A 153 0.42 -13.16 0.95
CA GLY A 153 -0.38 -12.03 0.47
C GLY A 153 -0.02 -10.69 1.10
N THR A 154 -0.61 -9.63 0.58
CA THR A 154 -0.53 -8.28 1.16
C THR A 154 -1.95 -7.82 1.47
N PRO A 155 -2.49 -8.09 2.67
CA PRO A 155 -3.87 -7.77 3.00
C PRO A 155 -4.12 -6.29 2.79
N GLU A 156 -5.31 -5.96 2.28
CA GLU A 156 -5.66 -4.58 1.95
C GLU A 156 -5.44 -3.63 3.13
N LYS A 157 -4.43 -2.75 2.99
CA LYS A 157 -4.26 -1.42 3.61
C LYS A 157 -4.74 -1.25 5.06
N SER A 158 -4.52 -2.23 5.92
CA SER A 158 -4.72 -2.08 7.36
C SER A 158 -3.86 -0.96 7.97
N TRP A 159 -2.74 -0.59 7.33
CA TRP A 159 -1.89 0.55 7.76
C TRP A 159 -2.52 1.93 7.56
N MET A 160 -3.52 2.09 6.67
CA MET A 160 -4.13 3.39 6.41
C MET A 160 -5.01 3.86 7.56
N VAL A 161 -5.60 2.93 8.32
CA VAL A 161 -6.43 3.25 9.49
C VAL A 161 -5.60 3.90 10.61
N PRO A 162 -4.52 3.30 11.14
CA PRO A 162 -3.70 3.96 12.16
C PRO A 162 -3.01 5.23 11.61
N ALA A 163 -2.59 5.25 10.34
CA ALA A 163 -2.01 6.45 9.73
C ALA A 163 -3.01 7.63 9.69
N SER A 164 -4.28 7.37 9.36
CA SER A 164 -5.33 8.39 9.35
C SER A 164 -5.63 8.94 10.75
N VAL A 165 -5.59 8.08 11.78
CA VAL A 165 -5.78 8.49 13.18
C VAL A 165 -4.61 9.35 13.66
N VAL A 166 -3.36 8.95 13.39
CA VAL A 166 -2.18 9.75 13.74
C VAL A 166 -2.20 11.10 13.01
N PHE A 167 -2.56 11.11 11.73
CA PHE A 167 -2.67 12.35 10.95
C PHE A 167 -3.76 13.29 11.49
N ALA A 168 -4.92 12.75 11.87
CA ALA A 168 -6.00 13.52 12.49
C ALA A 168 -5.58 14.12 13.84
N VAL A 169 -4.85 13.37 14.67
CA VAL A 169 -4.32 13.85 15.96
C VAL A 169 -3.28 14.96 15.74
N LEU A 170 -2.38 14.82 14.76
CA LEU A 170 -1.41 15.86 14.43
C LEU A 170 -2.09 17.14 13.96
N ILE A 171 -3.12 17.04 13.11
CA ILE A 171 -3.92 18.21 12.69
C ILE A 171 -4.60 18.86 13.90
N LEU A 172 -5.19 18.07 14.80
CA LEU A 172 -5.83 18.58 16.01
C LEU A 172 -4.83 19.33 16.90
N LEU A 173 -3.63 18.79 17.09
CA LEU A 173 -2.55 19.44 17.86
C LEU A 173 -2.10 20.75 17.21
N VAL A 174 -1.99 20.80 15.88
CA VAL A 174 -1.65 22.04 15.16
C VAL A 174 -2.77 23.09 15.31
N ILE A 175 -4.04 22.68 15.23
CA ILE A 175 -5.18 23.58 15.44
C ILE A 175 -5.17 24.13 16.87
N ILE A 176 -5.02 23.27 17.88
CA ILE A 176 -4.94 23.66 19.29
C ILE A 176 -3.77 24.62 19.51
N TYR A 177 -2.59 24.29 18.98
CA TYR A 177 -1.42 25.17 19.06
C TYR A 177 -1.69 26.54 18.45
N ARG A 178 -2.31 26.61 17.27
CA ARG A 178 -2.66 27.89 16.64
C ARG A 178 -3.72 28.66 17.42
N LEU A 179 -4.68 27.99 18.05
CA LEU A 179 -5.70 28.65 18.87
C LEU A 179 -5.09 29.24 20.15
N ILE A 180 -4.15 28.55 20.79
CA ILE A 180 -3.43 29.04 21.98
C ILE A 180 -2.42 30.13 21.60
N ALA A 181 -1.76 30.01 20.45
CA ALA A 181 -0.75 30.96 19.97
C ALA A 181 -1.36 32.24 19.35
N ARG A 182 -2.69 32.38 19.28
CA ARG A 182 -3.34 33.64 18.90
C ARG A 182 -3.10 34.69 19.99
N LYS A 183 -2.02 35.46 19.82
CA LYS A 183 -1.80 36.68 20.59
C LYS A 183 -2.94 37.68 20.31
N ALA A 184 -3.48 38.25 21.38
CA ALA A 184 -4.48 39.30 21.31
C ALA A 184 -4.01 40.47 20.42
N PRO A 185 -4.91 41.12 19.67
CA PRO A 185 -4.54 42.28 18.86
C PRO A 185 -3.98 43.38 19.78
N VAL A 186 -2.72 43.71 19.57
CA VAL A 186 -2.08 44.83 20.25
C VAL A 186 -2.75 46.10 19.75
N VAL A 187 -3.45 46.80 20.65
CA VAL A 187 -3.99 48.14 20.40
C VAL A 187 -2.80 49.09 20.23
N THR A 188 -2.65 49.65 19.03
CA THR A 188 -1.65 50.68 18.71
C THR A 188 -1.86 51.90 19.60
N SER A 189 -1.00 52.08 20.60
CA SER A 189 -0.82 53.37 21.29
C SER A 189 -0.10 54.34 20.35
N ALA A 190 -0.61 55.57 20.25
CA ALA A 190 -0.07 56.60 19.36
C ALA A 190 1.42 56.83 19.64
N ARG A 191 2.26 56.69 18.61
CA ARG A 191 3.72 56.66 18.72
C ARG A 191 4.35 58.04 19.01
N TYR A 192 3.63 59.13 18.76
CA TYR A 192 4.11 60.49 18.91
C TYR A 192 3.12 61.33 19.72
N GLN A 193 3.64 62.17 20.62
CA GLN A 193 2.85 63.09 21.44
C GLN A 193 3.21 64.54 21.11
N VAL A 194 2.22 65.43 21.19
CA VAL A 194 2.40 66.87 20.99
C VAL A 194 3.27 67.44 22.12
N PRO A 195 4.38 68.14 21.85
CA PRO A 195 5.22 68.75 22.88
C PRO A 195 4.45 69.77 23.73
N GLU A 196 4.68 69.79 25.05
CA GLU A 196 4.02 70.74 25.97
C GLU A 196 4.36 72.21 25.68
N LYS A 197 5.49 72.46 25.01
CA LYS A 197 5.92 73.79 24.56
C LYS A 197 6.12 73.78 23.05
N ILE A 198 5.27 74.51 22.34
CA ILE A 198 5.32 74.67 20.88
C ILE A 198 6.25 75.83 20.57
N THR A 199 7.49 75.52 20.20
CA THR A 199 8.49 76.48 19.72
C THR A 199 9.06 75.99 18.40
N PRO A 200 9.64 76.87 17.56
CA PRO A 200 10.19 76.45 16.27
C PRO A 200 11.18 75.27 16.39
N PHE A 201 11.99 75.25 17.45
CA PHE A 201 12.94 74.16 17.72
C PHE A 201 12.27 72.85 18.13
N THR A 202 11.23 72.88 18.98
CA THR A 202 10.56 71.66 19.43
C THR A 202 9.72 71.03 18.32
N VAL A 203 9.08 71.86 17.50
CA VAL A 203 8.35 71.41 16.31
C VAL A 203 9.31 70.82 15.28
N LEU A 204 10.40 71.52 14.95
CA LEU A 204 11.39 71.02 13.99
C LEU A 204 12.03 69.70 14.46
N GLY A 205 12.35 69.59 15.75
CA GLY A 205 12.86 68.36 16.34
C GLY A 205 11.89 67.18 16.20
N LEU A 206 10.60 67.41 16.44
CA LEU A 206 9.55 66.39 16.25
C LEU A 206 9.44 65.96 14.78
N LEU A 207 9.43 66.91 13.84
CA LEU A 207 9.31 66.62 12.42
C LEU A 207 10.52 65.82 11.89
N LYS A 208 11.74 66.17 12.31
CA LYS A 208 12.96 65.42 11.97
C LYS A 208 12.97 64.02 12.58
N ASP A 209 12.40 63.85 13.78
CA ASP A 209 12.26 62.51 14.37
C ASP A 209 11.25 61.64 13.61
N ILE A 210 10.13 62.22 13.16
CA ILE A 210 9.18 61.56 12.27
C ILE A 210 9.84 61.17 10.93
N GLU A 211 10.64 62.07 10.34
CA GLU A 211 11.38 61.83 9.09
C GLU A 211 12.35 60.63 9.24
N ARG A 212 13.15 60.62 10.31
CA ARG A 212 14.14 59.56 10.57
C ARG A 212 13.50 58.19 10.82
N THR A 213 12.36 58.16 11.50
CA THR A 213 11.69 56.89 11.89
C THR A 213 10.88 56.27 10.73
N ASN A 214 10.75 56.98 9.61
CA ASN A 214 10.39 56.47 8.29
C ASN A 214 9.01 55.78 8.17
N GLY A 215 8.01 56.25 8.94
CA GLY A 215 6.64 55.67 8.98
C GLY A 215 5.63 56.22 7.98
N LEU A 216 6.00 57.21 7.16
CA LEU A 216 5.08 57.89 6.23
C LEU A 216 5.12 57.28 4.82
N SER A 217 4.03 57.46 4.05
CA SER A 217 3.99 57.13 2.62
C SER A 217 5.01 57.98 1.83
N PRO A 218 5.41 57.58 0.61
CA PRO A 218 6.35 58.36 -0.21
C PRO A 218 5.91 59.81 -0.44
N THR A 219 4.61 60.04 -0.66
CA THR A 219 4.01 61.38 -0.77
C THR A 219 4.05 62.13 0.56
N GLY A 220 3.76 61.46 1.68
CA GLY A 220 3.85 62.05 3.01
C GLY A 220 5.26 62.49 3.39
N LYS A 221 6.30 61.76 2.95
CA LYS A 221 7.71 62.17 3.15
C LYS A 221 8.06 63.44 2.39
N GLN A 222 7.55 63.60 1.17
CA GLN A 222 7.76 64.82 0.39
C GLN A 222 7.07 66.02 1.04
N GLU A 223 5.82 65.86 1.50
CA GLU A 223 5.10 66.91 2.22
C GLU A 223 5.78 67.28 3.55
N LEU A 224 6.35 66.30 4.26
CA LEU A 224 7.10 66.52 5.49
C LEU A 224 8.37 67.33 5.23
N GLY A 225 9.13 66.96 4.20
CA GLY A 225 10.34 67.69 3.79
C GLY A 225 10.02 69.15 3.46
N VAL A 226 8.95 69.42 2.72
CA VAL A 226 8.50 70.80 2.43
C VAL A 226 8.14 71.55 3.71
N SER A 227 7.48 70.90 4.66
CA SER A 227 7.11 71.51 5.95
C SER A 227 8.36 71.85 6.78
N ILE A 228 9.33 70.95 6.84
CA ILE A 228 10.62 71.15 7.52
C ILE A 228 11.36 72.33 6.90
N SER A 229 11.54 72.35 5.57
CA SER A 229 12.25 73.43 4.88
C SER A 229 11.55 74.79 5.04
N ARG A 230 10.21 74.84 5.02
CA ARG A 230 9.46 76.08 5.25
C ARG A 230 9.68 76.63 6.66
N LEU A 231 9.64 75.77 7.67
CA LEU A 231 9.87 76.16 9.06
C LEU A 231 11.33 76.61 9.27
N GLU A 232 12.29 75.93 8.65
CA GLU A 232 13.71 76.28 8.75
C GLU A 232 14.00 77.64 8.13
N HIS A 233 13.51 77.89 6.92
CA HIS A 233 13.75 79.15 6.22
C HIS A 233 13.15 80.35 6.98
N TYR A 234 11.89 80.22 7.43
CA TYR A 234 11.19 81.32 8.09
C TYR A 234 11.75 81.67 9.48
N TYR A 235 12.06 80.67 10.31
CA TYR A 235 12.47 80.89 11.71
C TYR A 235 13.99 80.88 11.95
N PHE A 236 14.79 80.31 11.05
CA PHE A 236 16.25 80.16 11.24
C PHE A 236 17.13 80.80 10.16
N GLU A 237 16.55 81.28 9.05
CA GLU A 237 17.29 81.99 8.00
C GLU A 237 16.79 83.43 7.83
N THR A 238 16.07 83.71 6.74
CA THR A 238 15.49 85.03 6.44
C THR A 238 13.98 84.88 6.40
N PRO A 239 13.22 85.57 7.27
CA PRO A 239 11.77 85.45 7.28
C PRO A 239 11.17 86.03 6.00
N GLU A 240 10.77 85.16 5.10
CA GLU A 240 10.12 85.50 3.84
C GLU A 240 8.74 84.82 3.77
N GLY A 241 7.68 85.60 3.54
CA GLY A 241 6.30 85.11 3.43
C GLY A 241 5.47 85.14 4.73
N GLU A 242 4.41 84.32 4.75
CA GLU A 242 3.43 84.25 5.86
C GLU A 242 3.92 83.34 6.99
N GLU A 243 3.76 83.82 8.23
CA GLU A 243 4.16 83.12 9.47
C GLU A 243 3.55 81.71 9.56
N PRO A 244 4.36 80.65 9.67
CA PRO A 244 3.85 79.29 9.83
C PRO A 244 3.17 79.07 11.19
N ASP A 245 1.94 78.57 11.19
CA ASP A 245 1.24 78.13 12.41
C ASP A 245 1.84 76.82 12.94
N LEU A 246 2.73 76.96 13.93
CA LEU A 246 3.41 75.83 14.58
C LEU A 246 2.44 74.83 15.22
N ASN A 247 1.28 75.28 15.71
CA ASN A 247 0.30 74.43 16.38
C ASN A 247 -0.44 73.56 15.37
N ALA A 248 -0.88 74.17 14.27
CA ALA A 248 -1.49 73.44 13.15
C ALA A 248 -0.53 72.41 12.54
N VAL A 249 0.75 72.75 12.38
CA VAL A 249 1.77 71.86 11.82
C VAL A 249 1.98 70.63 12.70
N VAL A 250 2.15 70.81 14.02
CA VAL A 250 2.36 69.67 14.93
C VAL A 250 1.17 68.73 14.95
N HIS A 251 -0.05 69.25 15.07
CA HIS A 251 -1.25 68.41 15.11
C HIS A 251 -1.49 67.65 13.81
N ARG A 252 -1.21 68.27 12.65
CA ARG A 252 -1.30 67.58 11.35
C ARG A 252 -0.38 66.36 11.32
N TRP A 253 0.88 66.53 11.69
CA TRP A 253 1.89 65.47 11.56
C TRP A 253 1.77 64.37 12.63
N VAL A 254 1.36 64.71 13.85
CA VAL A 254 1.07 63.69 14.88
C VAL A 254 -0.16 62.84 14.48
N ASN A 255 -1.17 63.44 13.84
CA ASN A 255 -2.34 62.70 13.38
C ASN A 255 -2.07 61.86 12.12
N GLN A 256 -1.22 62.32 11.20
CA GLN A 256 -0.82 61.57 10.00
C GLN A 256 0.08 60.36 10.30
N THR A 257 0.71 60.32 11.48
CA THR A 257 1.62 59.24 11.90
C THR A 257 0.95 58.20 12.82
N ARG A 258 -0.36 58.33 13.04
CA ARG A 258 -1.19 57.44 13.85
C ARG A 258 -1.76 56.29 13.04
#